data_AF-A0A6J2XP26-F1
#
_entry.id   AF-A0A6J2XP26-F1
#
_cell.length_a   1.000
_cell.length_b   1.000
_cell.length_c   1.000
_cell.angle_alpha   90.00
_cell.angle_beta   90.00
_cell.angle_gamma   90.00
#
_symmetry.space_group_name_H-M   'P 1'
#
loop_
_entity.id
_entity.type
_entity.pdbx_description
1 polymer ?
#
loop_
_entity_poly.entity_id
_entity_poly.type
_entity_poly.pdbx_seq_one_letter_code
_entity_poly.pdbx_strand_id
1 'polypeptide(L)'
;MYRLLGSLAHYLKYQEIVTDCAVFRMHNLFTTALLMACSLIITANQFVGNPIQCIVDGLPTHIVNTYCWISSTFTMPDAFKRQVGTEVAHPGLGNDFSDTDAQKFYTYYQWVCFVLFFQAVACYTPKVIWDSFENGLMRMLVRGLNVGICHEDEKNSKKEVILEYLMKHVKV
;
A
#
# COMPACT_ATOMS: atom_id res chain seq x y z
N MET A 1 -19.82 3.32 2.43
CA MET A 1 -18.90 2.16 2.49
C MET A 1 -19.17 1.09 1.44
N TYR A 2 -20.42 0.64 1.20
CA TYR A 2 -20.71 -0.42 0.20
C TYR A 2 -20.30 -0.11 -1.26
N ARG A 3 -20.31 1.16 -1.70
CA ARG A 3 -19.84 1.53 -3.05
C ARG A 3 -18.33 1.33 -3.26
N LEU A 4 -17.52 1.50 -2.22
CA LEU A 4 -16.07 1.25 -2.27
C LEU A 4 -15.76 -0.25 -2.36
N LEU A 5 -16.49 -1.07 -1.60
CA LEU A 5 -16.40 -2.54 -1.67
C LEU A 5 -16.88 -3.09 -3.02
N GLY A 6 -17.89 -2.46 -3.64
CA GLY A 6 -18.31 -2.78 -5.01
C GLY A 6 -17.21 -2.57 -6.06
N SER A 7 -16.36 -1.55 -5.88
CA SER A 7 -15.20 -1.34 -6.74
C SER A 7 -14.17 -2.45 -6.57
N LEU A 8 -13.93 -2.93 -5.34
CA LEU A 8 -13.04 -4.07 -5.05
C LEU A 8 -13.57 -5.39 -5.63
N ALA A 9 -14.89 -5.60 -5.61
CA ALA A 9 -15.52 -6.79 -6.19
C ALA A 9 -15.30 -6.88 -7.72
N HIS A 10 -15.28 -5.74 -8.43
CA HIS A 10 -14.92 -5.71 -9.85
C HIS A 10 -13.48 -6.15 -10.09
N TYR A 11 -12.55 -5.79 -9.19
CA TYR A 11 -11.16 -6.19 -9.27
C TYR A 11 -10.91 -7.66 -8.94
N LEU A 12 -11.75 -8.26 -8.10
CA LEU A 12 -11.74 -9.71 -7.79
C LEU A 12 -12.49 -10.56 -8.82
N LYS A 13 -13.16 -9.94 -9.80
CA LYS A 13 -13.91 -10.67 -10.83
C LYS A 13 -12.94 -11.50 -11.67
N TYR A 14 -13.34 -12.75 -11.94
CA TYR A 14 -12.61 -13.62 -12.84
C TYR A 14 -12.49 -12.95 -14.22
N GLN A 15 -11.25 -12.72 -14.67
CA GLN A 15 -10.99 -12.22 -16.00
C GLN A 15 -11.14 -13.37 -16.99
N GLU A 16 -11.99 -13.17 -17.99
CA GLU A 16 -12.25 -14.14 -19.06
C GLU A 16 -11.00 -14.45 -19.90
N ILE A 17 -10.05 -13.50 -19.95
CA ILE A 17 -8.76 -13.62 -20.63
C ILE A 17 -7.68 -13.45 -19.57
N VAL A 18 -6.90 -14.50 -19.34
CA VAL A 18 -5.82 -14.50 -18.35
C VAL A 18 -4.53 -14.09 -19.04
N THR A 19 -4.10 -12.86 -18.83
CA THR A 19 -2.78 -12.35 -19.24
C THR A 19 -1.75 -12.42 -18.11
N ASP A 20 -2.20 -12.59 -16.86
CA ASP A 20 -1.38 -12.38 -15.67
C ASP A 20 -1.34 -13.62 -14.77
N CYS A 21 -0.22 -13.84 -14.07
CA CYS A 21 -0.12 -14.88 -13.03
C CYS A 21 -0.82 -14.48 -11.73
N ALA A 22 -1.21 -15.48 -10.92
CA ALA A 22 -1.84 -15.26 -9.61
C ALA A 22 -0.99 -14.40 -8.66
N VAL A 23 0.34 -14.57 -8.68
CA VAL A 23 1.29 -13.79 -7.88
C VAL A 23 1.28 -12.32 -8.28
N PHE A 24 1.29 -12.01 -9.58
CA PHE A 24 1.20 -10.64 -10.08
C PHE A 24 -0.12 -9.98 -9.69
N ARG A 25 -1.23 -10.72 -9.75
CA ARG A 25 -2.53 -10.22 -9.31
C ARG A 25 -2.54 -9.94 -7.81
N MET A 26 -1.99 -10.82 -6.99
CA MET A 26 -1.90 -10.61 -5.54
C MET A 26 -1.07 -9.35 -5.21
N HIS A 27 0.09 -9.18 -5.84
CA HIS A 27 0.97 -8.06 -5.56
C HIS A 27 0.41 -6.72 -6.06
N ASN A 28 0.04 -6.63 -7.34
CA ASN A 28 -0.33 -5.34 -7.94
C ASN A 28 -1.71 -4.86 -7.51
N LEU A 29 -2.59 -5.78 -7.11
CA LEU A 29 -3.98 -5.45 -6.77
C LEU A 29 -4.25 -5.52 -5.27
N PHE A 30 -4.04 -6.71 -4.67
CA PHE A 30 -4.39 -6.91 -3.27
C PHE A 30 -3.45 -6.14 -2.34
N THR A 31 -2.13 -6.26 -2.53
CA THR A 31 -1.15 -5.55 -1.70
C THR A 31 -1.30 -4.04 -1.85
N THR A 32 -1.47 -3.53 -3.07
CA THR A 32 -1.77 -2.11 -3.32
C THR A 32 -3.00 -1.63 -2.56
N ALA A 33 -4.13 -2.35 -2.65
CA ALA A 33 -5.37 -1.97 -1.97
C ALA A 33 -5.23 -2.00 -0.44
N LEU A 34 -4.52 -3.00 0.09
CA LEU A 34 -4.23 -3.12 1.52
C LEU A 34 -3.38 -1.94 2.01
N LEU A 35 -2.28 -1.62 1.32
CA LEU A 35 -1.39 -0.52 1.68
C LEU A 35 -2.10 0.83 1.60
N MET A 36 -2.92 1.05 0.57
CA MET A 36 -3.77 2.24 0.46
C MET A 36 -4.75 2.37 1.63
N ALA A 37 -5.43 1.27 2.00
CA ALA A 37 -6.36 1.28 3.14
C ALA A 37 -5.63 1.62 4.45
N CYS A 38 -4.47 1.00 4.70
CA CYS A 38 -3.65 1.30 5.87
C CYS A 38 -3.20 2.77 5.89
N SER A 39 -2.72 3.31 4.76
CA SER A 39 -2.33 4.71 4.64
C SER A 39 -3.50 5.66 4.96
N LEU A 40 -4.70 5.38 4.45
CA LEU A 40 -5.90 6.18 4.73
C LEU A 40 -6.31 6.13 6.21
N ILE A 41 -6.29 4.95 6.83
CA ILE A 41 -6.63 4.78 8.25
C ILE A 41 -5.65 5.54 9.15
N ILE A 42 -4.36 5.45 8.86
CA ILE A 42 -3.33 6.16 9.63
C ILE A 42 -3.49 7.67 9.43
N THR A 43 -3.66 8.13 8.20
CA THR A 43 -3.87 9.55 7.88
C THR A 43 -5.08 10.11 8.63
N ALA A 44 -6.19 9.37 8.68
CA ALA A 44 -7.36 9.79 9.44
C ALA A 44 -7.06 9.98 10.94
N ASN A 45 -6.30 9.07 11.55
CA ASN A 45 -5.91 9.20 12.96
C ASN A 45 -4.89 10.32 13.20
N GLN A 46 -3.99 10.57 12.26
CA GLN A 46 -2.91 11.55 12.40
C GLN A 46 -3.37 13.00 12.19
N PHE A 47 -4.26 13.24 11.23
CA PHE A 47 -4.69 14.60 10.85
C PHE A 47 -6.03 15.01 11.47
N VAL A 48 -6.94 14.05 11.72
CA VAL A 48 -8.28 14.32 12.27
C VAL A 48 -8.38 13.88 13.73
N GLY A 49 -7.63 12.85 14.11
CA GLY A 49 -7.56 12.35 15.48
C GLY A 49 -6.52 13.06 16.34
N ASN A 50 -6.32 12.53 17.54
CA ASN A 50 -5.25 12.94 18.45
C ASN A 50 -4.08 11.97 18.32
N PRO A 51 -2.98 12.32 17.62
CA PRO A 51 -1.88 11.38 17.38
C PRO A 51 -1.09 11.06 18.65
N ILE A 52 -1.08 11.96 19.63
CA ILE A 52 -0.41 11.78 20.93
C ILE A 52 -1.18 12.53 22.02
N GLN A 53 -1.12 12.00 23.25
CA GLN A 53 -1.63 12.66 24.46
C GLN A 53 -0.47 12.84 25.45
N CYS A 54 -0.13 14.08 25.74
CA CYS A 54 0.89 14.47 26.71
C CYS A 54 0.23 14.77 28.07
N ILE A 55 0.89 14.35 29.15
CA ILE A 55 0.49 14.66 30.53
C ILE A 55 1.04 16.04 30.87
N VAL A 56 0.17 17.00 31.18
CA VAL A 56 0.54 18.37 31.54
C VAL A 56 -0.39 18.95 32.58
N ASP A 57 0.18 19.70 33.52
CA ASP A 57 -0.57 20.46 34.52
C ASP A 57 -0.47 21.97 34.22
N GLY A 58 -1.60 22.68 34.27
CA GLY A 58 -1.67 24.15 34.18
C GLY A 58 -1.52 24.76 32.77
N LEU A 59 -1.34 23.96 31.72
CA LEU A 59 -1.19 24.41 30.32
C LEU A 59 -2.30 23.86 29.40
N PRO A 60 -2.64 24.56 28.29
CA PRO A 60 -3.58 24.04 27.30
C PRO A 60 -3.06 22.76 26.64
N THR A 61 -3.75 21.64 26.86
CA THR A 61 -3.35 20.30 26.40
C THR A 61 -3.19 20.20 24.89
N HIS A 62 -4.03 20.89 24.11
CA HIS A 62 -3.94 20.88 22.63
C HIS A 62 -2.60 21.42 22.12
N ILE A 63 -2.14 22.55 22.66
CA ILE A 63 -0.87 23.18 22.22
C ILE A 63 0.30 22.26 22.54
N VAL A 64 0.30 21.69 23.75
CA VAL A 64 1.38 20.79 24.16
C VAL A 64 1.36 19.50 23.34
N ASN A 65 0.19 18.93 23.06
CA ASN A 65 0.09 17.75 22.18
C ASN A 65 0.61 18.03 20.77
N THR A 66 0.28 19.19 20.18
CA THR A 66 0.82 19.59 18.87
C THR A 66 2.34 19.78 18.92
N TYR A 67 2.85 20.42 19.98
CA TYR A 67 4.28 20.59 20.16
C TYR A 67 5.00 19.24 20.34
N CYS A 68 4.51 18.37 21.21
CA CYS A 68 4.99 16.99 21.41
C CYS A 68 4.96 16.15 20.12
N TRP A 69 3.99 16.41 19.25
CA TRP A 69 3.85 15.66 17.99
C TRP A 69 4.83 16.15 16.92
N ILE A 70 5.06 17.46 16.81
CA ILE A 70 5.98 18.05 15.83
C ILE A 70 7.43 17.86 16.30
N SER A 71 7.69 18.14 17.58
CA SER A 71 8.98 17.91 18.21
C SER A 71 9.12 16.41 18.46
N SER A 72 9.97 15.75 17.69
CA SER A 72 10.18 14.29 17.79
C SER A 72 10.32 13.83 19.24
N THR A 73 9.61 12.77 19.61
CA THR A 73 9.72 12.17 20.94
C THR A 73 10.99 11.34 21.04
N PHE A 74 11.64 11.40 22.19
CA PHE A 74 12.77 10.54 22.53
C PHE A 74 12.38 9.60 23.68
N THR A 75 12.96 8.41 23.69
CA THR A 75 12.98 7.55 24.87
C THR A 75 14.42 7.24 25.25
N MET A 76 14.64 6.95 26.52
CA MET A 76 15.91 6.40 27.00
C MET A 76 15.80 4.89 27.15
N PRO A 77 16.50 4.09 26.33
CA PRO A 77 16.50 2.63 26.40
C PRO A 77 16.91 2.11 27.78
N ASP A 78 17.84 2.79 28.46
CA ASP A 78 18.31 2.40 29.79
C ASP A 78 17.27 2.67 30.89
N ALA A 79 16.39 3.65 30.68
CA ALA A 79 15.31 3.96 31.62
C ALA A 79 14.23 2.86 31.67
N PHE A 80 14.21 1.92 30.72
CA PHE A 80 13.31 0.75 30.79
C PHE A 80 13.78 -0.32 31.78
N LYS A 81 15.06 -0.33 32.15
CA LYS A 81 15.64 -1.31 33.09
C LYS A 81 15.62 -0.83 34.54
N ARG A 82 15.29 0.45 34.77
CA ARG A 82 15.30 1.11 36.07
C ARG A 82 13.97 0.92 36.81
N GLN A 83 14.00 0.97 38.14
CA GLN A 83 12.78 0.79 38.93
C GLN A 83 11.87 2.02 38.88
N VAL A 84 10.63 1.81 38.44
CA VAL A 84 9.58 2.83 38.38
C VAL A 84 9.15 3.23 39.79
N GLY A 85 9.10 4.53 40.06
CA GLY A 85 8.72 5.11 41.35
C GLY A 85 9.90 5.44 42.28
N THR A 86 11.09 4.93 41.99
CA THR A 86 12.34 5.25 42.75
C THR A 86 13.36 5.95 41.86
N GLU A 87 13.71 5.34 40.72
CA GLU A 87 14.77 5.82 39.82
C GLU A 87 14.23 6.56 38.59
N VAL A 88 13.00 6.23 38.17
CA VAL A 88 12.33 6.84 37.02
C VAL A 88 10.84 7.05 37.30
N ALA A 89 10.27 8.14 36.79
CA ALA A 89 8.84 8.44 36.92
C ALA A 89 7.95 7.51 36.06
N HIS A 90 8.48 7.03 34.93
CA HIS A 90 7.80 6.12 34.01
C HIS A 90 8.83 5.37 33.15
N PRO A 91 8.59 4.12 32.73
CA PRO A 91 9.49 3.41 31.81
C PRO A 91 9.80 4.22 30.55
N GLY A 92 11.08 4.29 30.18
CA GLY A 92 11.56 5.01 29.00
C GLY A 92 11.77 6.51 29.17
N LEU A 93 11.42 7.07 30.33
CA LEU A 93 11.70 8.46 30.72
C LEU A 93 12.79 8.48 31.80
N GLY A 94 13.80 9.32 31.64
CA GLY A 94 14.86 9.49 32.62
C GLY A 94 15.46 10.90 32.57
N ASN A 95 16.23 11.25 33.59
CA ASN A 95 17.02 12.49 33.59
C ASN A 95 18.25 12.31 32.70
N ASP A 96 18.57 13.36 31.94
CA ASP A 96 19.70 13.38 31.01
C ASP A 96 21.02 13.38 31.80
N PHE A 97 21.50 12.19 32.16
CA PHE A 97 22.81 12.01 32.80
C PHE A 97 23.89 12.08 31.72
N SER A 98 24.08 13.26 31.13
CA SER A 98 25.25 13.65 30.30
C SER A 98 25.57 12.82 29.05
N ASP A 99 24.82 11.77 28.73
CA ASP A 99 25.12 10.84 27.64
C ASP A 99 24.10 11.02 26.51
N THR A 100 24.37 11.97 25.62
CA THR A 100 23.48 12.32 24.49
C THR A 100 23.23 11.14 23.55
N ASP A 101 24.11 10.13 23.54
CA ASP A 101 23.96 8.90 22.76
C ASP A 101 22.94 7.90 23.35
N ALA A 102 22.50 8.10 24.59
CA ALA A 102 21.49 7.25 25.21
C ALA A 102 20.04 7.57 24.78
N GLN A 103 19.82 8.62 23.97
CA GLN A 103 18.49 9.05 23.55
C GLN A 103 18.11 8.47 22.18
N LYS A 104 16.98 7.74 22.13
CA LYS A 104 16.43 7.20 20.88
C LYS A 104 15.24 8.03 20.41
N PHE A 105 15.39 8.69 19.26
CA PHE A 105 14.33 9.50 18.65
C PHE A 105 13.41 8.68 17.72
N TYR A 106 12.12 9.01 17.71
CA TYR A 106 11.10 8.34 16.90
C TYR A 106 10.40 9.26 15.89
N THR A 107 11.14 9.77 14.90
CA THR A 107 10.59 10.65 13.85
C THR A 107 9.74 9.90 12.81
N TYR A 108 9.82 8.56 12.75
CA TYR A 108 9.19 7.75 11.69
C TYR A 108 7.65 7.80 11.69
N TYR A 109 7.02 8.07 12.84
CA TYR A 109 5.55 8.14 12.94
C TYR A 109 4.96 9.20 12.02
N GLN A 110 5.65 10.31 11.78
CA GLN A 110 5.18 11.38 10.89
C GLN A 110 5.19 10.95 9.41
N TRP A 111 6.09 10.05 9.03
CA TRP A 111 6.35 9.69 7.63
C TRP A 111 5.68 8.39 7.19
N VAL A 112 5.27 7.55 8.13
CA VAL A 112 4.74 6.20 7.83
C VAL A 112 3.54 6.24 6.87
N CYS A 113 2.65 7.24 6.99
CA CYS A 113 1.49 7.39 6.11
C CYS A 113 1.89 7.65 4.65
N PHE A 114 2.89 8.51 4.43
CA PHE A 114 3.44 8.84 3.11
C PHE A 114 4.21 7.65 2.52
N VAL A 115 5.03 6.97 3.33
CA VAL A 115 5.78 5.79 2.87
C VAL A 115 4.83 4.70 2.40
N LEU A 116 3.77 4.40 3.16
CA LEU A 116 2.76 3.42 2.76
C LEU A 116 2.00 3.83 1.49
N PHE A 117 1.71 5.12 1.32
CA PHE A 117 1.09 5.64 0.12
C PHE A 117 1.99 5.46 -1.11
N PHE A 118 3.25 5.90 -1.04
CA PHE A 118 4.20 5.74 -2.14
C PHE A 118 4.51 4.28 -2.43
N GLN A 119 4.59 3.44 -1.40
CA GLN A 119 4.74 2.00 -1.57
C GLN A 119 3.55 1.38 -2.30
N ALA A 120 2.32 1.81 -2.01
CA ALA A 120 1.14 1.35 -2.74
C ALA A 120 1.19 1.77 -4.22
N VAL A 121 1.57 3.02 -4.52
CA VAL A 121 1.76 3.50 -5.89
C VAL A 121 2.83 2.68 -6.62
N ALA A 122 3.96 2.41 -5.97
CA ALA A 122 5.03 1.59 -6.52
C ALA A 122 4.57 0.16 -6.82
N CYS A 123 3.77 -0.45 -5.94
CA CYS A 123 3.17 -1.77 -6.18
C CYS A 123 2.13 -1.76 -7.32
N TYR A 124 1.44 -0.65 -7.58
CA TYR A 124 0.49 -0.56 -8.68
C TYR A 124 1.16 -0.30 -10.05
N THR A 125 2.35 0.32 -10.03
CA THR A 125 3.06 0.75 -11.24
C THR A 125 3.32 -0.38 -12.25
N PRO A 126 3.78 -1.59 -11.86
CA PRO A 126 3.99 -2.68 -12.81
C PRO A 126 2.73 -3.06 -13.60
N LYS A 127 1.55 -2.98 -12.95
CA LYS A 127 0.29 -3.25 -13.62
C LYS A 127 -0.06 -2.18 -14.65
N VAL A 128 0.16 -0.90 -14.34
CA VAL A 128 -0.09 0.19 -15.29
C VAL A 128 0.83 0.06 -16.52
N ILE A 129 2.10 -0.27 -16.30
CA ILE A 129 3.07 -0.50 -17.38
C ILE A 129 2.64 -1.69 -18.25
N TRP A 130 2.28 -2.81 -17.62
CA TRP A 130 1.81 -4.00 -18.33
C TRP A 130 0.55 -3.73 -19.14
N ASP A 131 -0.47 -3.12 -18.53
CA ASP A 131 -1.73 -2.78 -19.21
C ASP A 131 -1.47 -1.82 -20.39
N SER A 132 -0.48 -0.92 -20.28
CA SER A 132 -0.07 0.02 -21.34
C SER A 132 0.72 -0.63 -22.47
N PHE A 133 1.49 -1.68 -22.20
CA PHE A 133 2.21 -2.43 -23.24
C PHE A 133 1.32 -3.45 -23.94
N GLU A 134 0.45 -4.13 -23.17
CA GLU A 134 -0.49 -5.12 -23.69
C GLU A 134 -1.51 -4.46 -24.62
N ASN A 135 -1.97 -3.23 -24.34
CA ASN A 135 -2.91 -2.45 -25.18
C ASN A 135 -4.16 -3.24 -25.65
N GLY A 136 -4.55 -4.29 -24.93
CA GLY A 136 -5.66 -5.15 -25.29
C GLY A 136 -5.41 -6.10 -26.47
N LEU A 137 -4.14 -6.35 -26.83
CA LEU A 137 -3.75 -7.29 -27.88
C LEU A 137 -4.35 -8.68 -27.67
N MET A 138 -4.14 -9.28 -26.49
CA MET A 138 -4.68 -10.60 -26.16
C MET A 138 -6.21 -10.60 -26.16
N ARG A 139 -6.83 -9.49 -25.76
CA ARG A 139 -8.29 -9.33 -25.85
C ARG A 139 -8.77 -9.33 -27.29
N MET A 140 -8.05 -8.70 -28.21
CA MET A 140 -8.38 -8.71 -29.64
C MET A 140 -8.17 -10.09 -30.27
N LEU A 141 -7.08 -10.78 -29.96
CA LEU A 141 -6.76 -12.11 -30.48
C LEU A 141 -7.80 -13.17 -30.06
N VAL A 142 -8.27 -13.11 -28.81
CA VAL A 142 -9.22 -14.11 -28.26
C VAL A 142 -10.69 -13.76 -28.59
N ARG A 143 -10.99 -12.54 -29.05
CA ARG A 143 -12.36 -12.06 -29.26
C ARG A 143 -13.08 -12.92 -30.31
N GLY A 144 -14.12 -13.62 -29.87
CA GLY A 144 -14.92 -14.49 -30.74
C GLY A 144 -14.31 -15.87 -31.01
N LEU A 145 -13.15 -16.21 -30.43
CA LEU A 145 -12.67 -17.59 -30.30
C LEU A 145 -13.13 -18.24 -28.99
N ASN A 146 -13.49 -17.44 -27.99
CA ASN A 146 -13.93 -17.89 -26.67
C ASN A 146 -15.42 -18.30 -26.62
N VAL A 147 -16.13 -18.18 -27.74
CA VAL A 147 -17.55 -18.55 -27.86
C VAL A 147 -17.64 -19.99 -28.35
N GLY A 148 -18.21 -20.89 -27.54
CA GLY A 148 -18.32 -22.32 -27.85
C GLY A 148 -19.24 -22.67 -29.03
N ILE A 149 -20.01 -21.71 -29.54
CA ILE A 149 -20.95 -21.86 -30.65
C ILE A 149 -20.45 -20.97 -31.81
N CYS A 150 -19.46 -21.44 -32.55
CA CYS A 150 -19.03 -20.83 -33.82
C CYS A 150 -19.00 -21.91 -34.89
N HIS A 151 -19.40 -21.57 -36.12
CA HIS A 151 -19.25 -22.46 -37.26
C HIS A 151 -17.76 -22.78 -37.50
N GLU A 152 -17.47 -24.01 -37.92
CA GLU A 152 -16.10 -24.51 -38.08
C GLU A 152 -15.31 -23.69 -39.13
N ASP A 153 -15.98 -23.22 -40.18
CA ASP A 153 -15.42 -22.34 -41.20
C ASP A 153 -15.00 -20.98 -40.64
N GLU A 154 -15.84 -20.38 -39.77
CA GLU A 154 -15.54 -19.11 -39.11
C GLU A 154 -14.35 -19.25 -38.15
N LYS A 155 -14.27 -20.39 -37.45
CA LYS A 155 -13.15 -20.71 -36.56
C LYS A 155 -11.83 -20.87 -37.32
N ASN A 156 -11.86 -21.54 -38.48
CA ASN A 156 -10.67 -21.74 -39.31
C ASN A 156 -10.16 -20.42 -39.92
N SER A 157 -11.06 -19.57 -40.42
CA SER A 157 -10.69 -18.24 -40.93
C SER A 157 -10.04 -17.37 -39.84
N LYS A 158 -10.61 -17.31 -38.63
CA LYS A 158 -10.02 -16.53 -37.52
C LYS A 158 -8.66 -17.07 -37.08
N LYS A 159 -8.45 -18.40 -37.08
CA LYS A 159 -7.14 -19.01 -36.79
C LYS A 159 -6.09 -18.61 -37.81
N GLU A 160 -6.44 -18.56 -39.09
CA GLU A 160 -5.53 -18.19 -40.17
C GLU A 160 -5.03 -16.75 -40.00
N VAL A 161 -5.92 -15.81 -39.70
CA VAL A 161 -5.56 -14.41 -39.38
C VAL A 161 -4.61 -14.31 -38.18
N ILE A 162 -4.84 -15.10 -37.12
CA ILE A 162 -3.96 -15.15 -35.95
C ILE A 162 -2.58 -15.72 -36.32
N LEU A 163 -2.53 -16.79 -37.09
CA LEU A 163 -1.29 -17.40 -37.57
C LEU A 163 -0.49 -16.43 -38.43
N GLU A 164 -1.15 -15.71 -39.35
CA GLU A 164 -0.50 -14.69 -40.18
C GLU A 164 0.09 -13.56 -39.31
N TYR A 165 -0.67 -13.06 -38.33
CA TYR A 165 -0.20 -12.06 -37.39
C TYR A 165 1.04 -12.55 -36.61
N LEU A 166 0.98 -13.78 -36.09
CA LEU A 166 2.09 -14.38 -35.35
C LEU A 166 3.32 -14.58 -36.25
N MET A 167 3.16 -15.10 -37.47
CA MET A 167 4.29 -15.25 -38.40
C MET A 167 4.93 -13.91 -38.78
N LYS A 168 4.13 -12.85 -38.86
CA LYS A 168 4.61 -11.50 -39.19
C LYS A 168 5.38 -10.83 -38.05
N HIS A 169 4.94 -11.03 -36.80
CA HIS A 169 5.46 -10.31 -35.63
C HIS A 169 6.37 -11.14 -34.71
N VAL A 170 6.22 -12.47 -34.72
CA VAL A 170 7.10 -13.43 -34.04
C VAL A 170 8.09 -13.97 -35.06
N LYS A 171 8.98 -13.10 -35.55
CA LYS A 171 10.20 -13.58 -36.22
C LYS A 171 11.13 -14.14 -35.15
N VAL A 172 11.38 -15.45 -35.23
CA VAL A 172 12.50 -16.12 -34.56
C VAL A 172 13.83 -15.51 -35.03
#